data_AF-A0A932YFI1-F1
#
_entry.id   AF-A0A932YFI1-F1
#
_cell.length_a   1.000
_cell.length_b   1.000
_cell.length_c   1.000
_cell.angle_alpha   90.00
_cell.angle_beta   90.00
_cell.angle_gamma   90.00
#
_symmetry.space_group_name_H-M   'P 1'
#
loop_
_entity.id
_entity.type
_entity.pdbx_description
1 polymer ?
#
loop_
_entity_poly.entity_id
_entity_poly.type
_entity_poly.pdbx_seq_one_letter_code
_entity_poly.pdbx_strand_id
1 'polypeptide(L)'
;MRQLFTRYPNKTRRMLEILVPGSSWILITMPLWLSLWHPAMVAYLIITFDVYWFYKSFTLALYAIRSFLTLQAHIKVDWFTQAGKTPGFDTLYHAVIIPEYREPLHILRRTLDNFVKQDFPHERLIIVLATEDKDPHNHETGAILKKEFSGQFGHFLVTRHVLHQGEVAGKSSNMAWAARKLVATMRGWNIPLDNVTVTSCDADALLHPKYFSALSYTFLNDPDRAYHFYQGAILFYANIWRIPLPTRVLNTLGSIWNLALLSQQSRF
;
A
#
# COMPACT_ATOMS: atom_id res chain seq x y z
N MET A 1 -8.27 12.41 37.21
CA MET A 1 -7.45 11.32 36.63
C MET A 1 -5.96 11.62 36.60
N ARG A 2 -5.48 12.72 36.01
CA ARG A 2 -4.03 13.05 35.87
C ARG A 2 -3.24 13.00 37.19
N GLN A 3 -3.82 13.51 38.29
CA GLN A 3 -3.20 13.50 39.62
C GLN A 3 -2.95 12.10 40.21
N LEU A 4 -3.76 11.09 39.85
CA LEU A 4 -3.62 9.72 40.37
C LEU A 4 -2.40 9.02 39.73
N PHE A 5 -2.23 9.22 38.42
CA PHE A 5 -1.11 8.71 37.63
C PHE A 5 0.23 9.36 38.00
N THR A 6 0.23 10.63 38.38
CA THR A 6 1.46 11.34 38.81
C THR A 6 1.83 11.03 40.26
N ARG A 7 0.86 10.74 41.13
CA ARG A 7 1.10 10.50 42.56
C ARG A 7 1.59 9.08 42.86
N TYR A 8 1.19 8.08 42.07
CA TYR A 8 1.65 6.68 42.22
C TYR A 8 1.97 5.99 40.89
N PRO A 9 2.95 6.48 40.11
CA PRO A 9 3.19 6.06 38.73
C PRO A 9 3.39 4.54 38.59
N ASN A 10 4.16 3.93 39.50
CA ASN A 10 4.45 2.49 39.45
C ASN A 10 3.23 1.62 39.82
N LYS A 11 2.40 2.05 40.77
CA LYS A 11 1.20 1.29 41.17
C LYS A 11 0.11 1.39 40.12
N THR A 12 -0.10 2.59 39.54
CA THR A 12 -1.07 2.77 38.47
C THR A 12 -0.68 2.01 37.21
N ARG A 13 0.62 1.99 36.86
CA ARG A 13 1.13 1.20 35.74
C ARG A 13 0.88 -0.30 35.95
N ARG A 14 1.28 -0.83 37.10
CA ARG A 14 1.11 -2.27 37.42
C ARG A 14 -0.37 -2.68 37.50
N MET A 15 -1.24 -1.80 37.98
CA MET A 15 -2.69 -2.02 37.97
C MET A 15 -3.21 -2.15 36.52
N LEU A 16 -2.82 -1.26 35.61
CA LEU A 16 -3.23 -1.34 34.21
C LEU A 16 -2.64 -2.57 33.50
N GLU A 17 -1.40 -2.92 33.80
CA GLU A 17 -0.73 -4.13 33.29
C GLU A 17 -1.46 -5.43 33.70
N ILE A 18 -2.15 -5.44 34.85
CA ILE A 18 -2.95 -6.59 35.31
C ILE A 18 -4.39 -6.51 34.82
N LEU A 19 -5.00 -5.32 34.88
CA LEU A 19 -6.41 -5.12 34.58
C LEU A 19 -6.72 -5.43 33.11
N VAL A 20 -5.87 -5.00 32.17
CA VAL A 20 -6.11 -5.22 30.74
C VAL A 20 -6.10 -6.72 30.41
N PRO A 21 -5.03 -7.50 30.69
CA PRO A 21 -5.04 -8.94 30.44
C PRO A 21 -6.09 -9.69 31.28
N GLY A 22 -6.28 -9.29 32.55
CA GLY A 22 -7.26 -9.91 33.44
C GLY A 22 -8.68 -9.78 32.91
N SER A 23 -9.07 -8.59 32.44
CA SER A 23 -10.38 -8.36 31.83
C SER A 23 -10.57 -9.19 30.56
N SER A 24 -9.53 -9.34 29.73
CA SER A 24 -9.57 -10.18 28.53
C SER A 24 -9.80 -11.66 28.90
N TRP A 25 -9.07 -12.19 29.88
CA TRP A 25 -9.25 -13.59 30.31
C TRP A 25 -10.63 -13.84 30.91
N ILE A 26 -11.15 -12.89 31.70
CA ILE A 26 -12.52 -12.96 32.21
C ILE A 26 -13.50 -13.02 31.05
N LEU A 27 -13.39 -12.12 30.06
CA LEU A 27 -14.29 -12.07 28.92
C LEU A 27 -14.22 -13.34 28.05
N ILE A 28 -13.02 -13.85 27.78
CA ILE A 28 -12.81 -15.06 26.96
C ILE A 28 -13.37 -16.31 27.64
N THR A 29 -13.17 -16.44 28.95
CA THR A 29 -13.60 -17.62 29.71
C THR A 29 -15.03 -17.51 30.23
N MET A 30 -15.63 -16.31 30.21
CA MET A 30 -16.98 -16.01 30.71
C MET A 30 -18.06 -16.96 30.19
N PRO A 31 -18.09 -17.38 28.92
CA PRO A 31 -19.07 -18.36 28.45
C PRO A 31 -19.00 -19.72 29.17
N LEU A 32 -17.80 -20.14 29.63
CA LEU A 32 -17.60 -21.46 30.25
C LEU A 32 -18.12 -21.52 31.68
N TRP A 33 -17.83 -20.51 32.49
CA TRP A 33 -18.25 -20.52 33.91
C TRP A 33 -19.62 -19.86 34.11
N LEU A 34 -19.96 -18.81 33.35
CA LEU A 34 -21.26 -18.16 33.52
C LEU A 34 -22.41 -19.06 33.05
N SER A 35 -22.16 -19.99 32.13
CA SER A 35 -23.19 -20.92 31.66
C SER A 35 -23.69 -21.87 32.74
N LEU A 36 -22.89 -22.13 33.79
CA LEU A 36 -23.29 -22.96 34.94
C LEU A 36 -24.34 -22.28 35.83
N TRP A 37 -24.31 -20.94 35.90
CA TRP A 37 -25.19 -20.16 36.78
C TRP A 37 -26.30 -19.41 36.03
N HIS A 38 -25.97 -18.86 34.85
CA HIS A 38 -26.85 -18.03 34.03
C HIS A 38 -26.77 -18.42 32.54
N PRO A 39 -27.21 -19.64 32.16
CA PRO A 39 -27.11 -20.13 30.77
C PRO A 39 -27.86 -19.25 29.76
N ALA A 40 -29.00 -18.64 30.15
CA ALA A 40 -29.76 -17.74 29.27
C ALA A 40 -28.98 -16.49 28.87
N MET A 41 -28.21 -15.88 29.79
CA MET A 41 -27.39 -14.71 29.49
C MET A 41 -26.26 -15.04 28.51
N VAL A 42 -25.61 -16.19 28.70
CA VAL A 42 -24.56 -16.68 27.79
C VAL A 42 -25.16 -16.94 26.41
N ALA A 43 -26.34 -17.54 26.32
CA ALA A 43 -27.03 -17.78 25.05
C ALA A 43 -27.32 -16.47 24.30
N TYR A 44 -27.87 -15.44 24.97
CA TYR A 44 -28.09 -14.14 24.33
C TYR A 44 -26.79 -13.49 23.85
N LEU A 45 -25.71 -13.61 24.62
CA LEU A 45 -24.39 -13.10 24.23
C LEU A 45 -23.86 -13.82 22.99
N ILE A 46 -23.89 -15.15 22.96
CA ILE A 46 -23.43 -15.96 21.82
C ILE A 46 -24.25 -15.64 20.58
N ILE A 47 -25.58 -15.64 20.68
CA ILE A 47 -26.47 -15.32 19.55
C ILE A 47 -26.19 -13.91 19.01
N THR A 48 -26.03 -12.92 19.90
CA THR A 48 -25.72 -11.55 19.48
C THR A 48 -24.37 -11.47 18.78
N PHE A 49 -23.36 -12.17 19.30
CA PHE A 49 -22.03 -12.27 18.71
C PHE A 49 -22.09 -12.93 17.32
N ASP A 50 -22.81 -14.04 17.19
CA ASP A 50 -22.97 -14.77 15.93
C ASP A 50 -23.72 -13.91 14.89
N VAL A 51 -24.81 -13.24 15.28
CA VAL A 51 -25.56 -12.33 14.39
C VAL A 51 -24.67 -11.17 13.94
N TYR A 52 -23.90 -10.56 14.84
CA TYR A 52 -22.97 -9.49 14.49
C TYR A 52 -21.90 -9.97 13.51
N TRP A 53 -21.26 -11.10 13.77
CA TRP A 53 -20.23 -11.65 12.87
C TRP A 53 -20.79 -12.15 11.54
N PHE A 54 -22.01 -12.69 11.55
CA PHE A 54 -22.73 -13.04 10.33
C PHE A 54 -22.99 -11.80 9.49
N TYR A 55 -23.52 -10.73 10.08
CA TYR A 55 -23.71 -9.44 9.41
C TYR A 55 -22.40 -8.92 8.83
N LYS A 56 -21.32 -8.86 9.63
CA LYS A 56 -20.01 -8.40 9.17
C LYS A 56 -19.46 -9.25 8.02
N SER A 57 -19.59 -10.58 8.10
CA SER A 57 -19.11 -11.51 7.07
C SER A 57 -19.92 -11.41 5.78
N PHE A 58 -21.24 -11.29 5.90
CA PHE A 58 -22.15 -11.11 4.78
C PHE A 58 -21.89 -9.77 4.06
N THR A 59 -21.77 -8.68 4.81
CA THR A 59 -21.40 -7.37 4.28
C THR A 59 -20.05 -7.40 3.57
N LEU A 60 -19.02 -8.03 4.17
CA LEU A 60 -17.72 -8.20 3.54
C LEU A 60 -17.83 -8.94 2.21
N ALA A 61 -18.59 -10.05 2.16
CA ALA A 61 -18.78 -10.84 0.95
C ALA A 61 -19.46 -10.03 -0.17
N LEU A 62 -20.50 -9.26 0.16
CA LEU A 62 -21.17 -8.38 -0.82
C LEU A 62 -20.22 -7.34 -1.40
N TYR A 63 -19.45 -6.65 -0.56
CA TYR A 63 -18.46 -5.66 -1.01
C TYR A 63 -17.33 -6.31 -1.83
N ALA A 64 -16.85 -7.48 -1.43
CA ALA A 64 -15.85 -8.23 -2.19
C ALA A 64 -16.35 -8.57 -3.60
N ILE A 65 -17.57 -9.08 -3.73
CA ILE A 65 -18.19 -9.42 -5.02
C ILE A 65 -18.34 -8.16 -5.88
N ARG A 66 -18.91 -7.08 -5.32
CA ARG A 66 -19.09 -5.80 -6.04
C ARG A 66 -17.75 -5.25 -6.53
N SER A 67 -16.74 -5.19 -5.66
CA SER A 67 -15.40 -4.72 -6.02
C SER A 67 -14.74 -5.61 -7.07
N PHE A 68 -14.92 -6.93 -7.00
CA PHE A 68 -14.42 -7.86 -8.01
C PHE A 68 -15.06 -7.62 -9.38
N LEU A 69 -16.38 -7.49 -9.45
CA LEU A 69 -17.08 -7.17 -10.70
C LEU A 69 -16.65 -5.83 -11.27
N THR A 70 -16.45 -4.83 -10.40
CA THR A 70 -15.94 -3.49 -10.77
C THR A 70 -14.53 -3.59 -11.33
N LEU A 71 -13.64 -4.34 -10.67
CA LEU A 71 -12.28 -4.58 -11.14
C LEU A 71 -12.28 -5.26 -12.52
N GLN A 72 -13.10 -6.29 -12.72
CA GLN A 72 -13.21 -6.98 -14.00
C GLN A 72 -13.74 -6.06 -15.11
N ALA A 73 -14.68 -5.17 -14.79
CA ALA A 73 -15.12 -4.15 -15.72
C ALA A 73 -13.98 -3.17 -16.06
N HIS A 74 -13.26 -2.66 -15.05
CA HIS A 74 -12.15 -1.74 -15.22
C HIS A 74 -11.00 -2.33 -16.04
N ILE A 75 -10.68 -3.62 -15.91
CA ILE A 75 -9.64 -4.27 -16.72
C ILE A 75 -9.97 -4.22 -18.22
N LYS A 76 -11.26 -4.31 -18.58
CA LYS A 76 -11.74 -4.30 -19.97
C LYS A 76 -11.73 -2.91 -20.59
N VAL A 77 -11.77 -1.85 -19.78
CA VAL A 77 -11.75 -0.46 -20.27
C VAL A 77 -10.39 -0.15 -20.92
N ASP A 78 -10.43 0.55 -22.05
CA ASP A 78 -9.26 1.17 -22.66
C ASP A 78 -8.99 2.52 -21.99
N TRP A 79 -8.24 2.49 -20.89
CA TRP A 79 -7.94 3.68 -20.11
C TRP A 79 -7.02 4.66 -20.84
N PHE A 80 -6.15 4.19 -21.73
CA PHE A 80 -5.25 5.06 -22.48
C PHE A 80 -6.06 6.00 -23.37
N THR A 81 -7.00 5.45 -24.14
CA THR A 81 -7.90 6.25 -25.00
C THR A 81 -8.80 7.19 -24.19
N GLN A 82 -9.28 6.76 -23.02
CA GLN A 82 -10.12 7.61 -22.16
C GLN A 82 -9.30 8.76 -21.54
N ALA A 83 -8.10 8.47 -21.03
CA ALA A 83 -7.21 9.46 -20.47
C ALA A 83 -6.76 10.48 -21.53
N GLY A 84 -6.46 10.02 -22.75
CA GLY A 84 -6.07 10.89 -23.88
C GLY A 84 -7.12 11.90 -24.31
N LYS A 85 -8.40 11.69 -23.98
CA LYS A 85 -9.47 12.68 -24.23
C LYS A 85 -9.56 13.76 -23.15
N THR A 86 -8.85 13.58 -22.03
CA THR A 86 -8.95 14.46 -20.87
C THR A 86 -7.90 15.58 -20.96
N PRO A 87 -8.27 16.85 -20.74
CA PRO A 87 -7.31 17.95 -20.77
C PRO A 87 -6.15 17.74 -19.78
N GLY A 88 -4.93 18.04 -20.23
CA GLY A 88 -3.71 17.89 -19.42
C GLY A 88 -3.06 16.50 -19.47
N PHE A 89 -3.66 15.54 -20.18
CA PHE A 89 -3.04 14.22 -20.36
C PHE A 89 -1.67 14.30 -21.03
N ASP A 90 -1.50 15.14 -22.04
CA ASP A 90 -0.25 15.26 -22.81
C ASP A 90 0.93 15.74 -21.96
N THR A 91 0.65 16.52 -20.92
CA THR A 91 1.64 17.13 -20.02
C THR A 91 1.85 16.35 -18.72
N LEU A 92 1.10 15.28 -18.47
CA LEU A 92 1.14 14.52 -17.23
C LEU A 92 2.32 13.55 -17.19
N TYR A 93 3.06 13.55 -16.09
CA TYR A 93 4.13 12.61 -15.78
C TYR A 93 3.76 11.74 -14.58
N HIS A 94 4.29 10.52 -14.52
CA HIS A 94 4.20 9.66 -13.34
C HIS A 94 5.60 9.40 -12.80
N ALA A 95 5.85 9.83 -11.57
CA ALA A 95 7.06 9.49 -10.84
C ALA A 95 6.82 8.25 -9.98
N VAL A 96 7.64 7.22 -10.16
CA VAL A 96 7.56 5.97 -9.42
C VAL A 96 8.80 5.84 -8.55
N ILE A 97 8.61 5.90 -7.23
CA ILE A 97 9.69 5.75 -6.26
C ILE A 97 9.70 4.31 -5.76
N ILE A 98 10.79 3.61 -6.08
CA ILE A 98 11.04 2.22 -5.70
C ILE A 98 12.11 2.21 -4.60
N PRO A 99 11.75 1.95 -3.33
CA PRO A 99 12.73 1.77 -2.28
C PRO A 99 13.43 0.43 -2.45
N GLU A 100 14.74 0.45 -2.27
CA GLU A 100 15.63 -0.69 -2.45
C GLU A 100 16.53 -0.79 -1.21
N TYR A 101 16.51 -1.96 -0.58
CA TYR A 101 17.43 -2.32 0.49
C TYR A 101 17.66 -3.84 0.50
N ARG A 102 18.82 -4.28 -0.01
CA ARG A 102 19.21 -5.69 -0.12
C ARG A 102 18.23 -6.52 -0.95
N GLU A 103 17.59 -5.88 -1.93
CA GLU A 103 16.65 -6.57 -2.80
C GLU A 103 17.41 -7.38 -3.86
N PRO A 104 17.01 -8.63 -4.16
CA PRO A 104 17.65 -9.38 -5.21
C PRO A 104 17.47 -8.70 -6.56
N LEU A 105 18.57 -8.54 -7.32
CA LEU A 105 18.57 -7.88 -8.63
C LEU A 105 17.50 -8.41 -9.60
N HIS A 106 17.20 -9.71 -9.57
CA HIS A 106 16.17 -10.32 -10.42
C HIS A 106 14.74 -9.87 -10.08
N ILE A 107 14.46 -9.49 -8.83
CA ILE A 107 13.16 -8.95 -8.41
C ILE A 107 13.00 -7.53 -8.96
N LEU A 108 14.03 -6.68 -8.80
CA LEU A 108 14.03 -5.32 -9.35
C LEU A 108 13.90 -5.34 -10.87
N ARG A 109 14.66 -6.19 -11.57
CA ARG A 109 14.52 -6.37 -13.03
C ARG A 109 13.11 -6.77 -13.41
N ARG A 110 12.53 -7.76 -12.74
CA ARG A 110 11.14 -8.19 -13.01
C ARG A 110 10.13 -7.06 -12.85
N THR A 111 10.31 -6.20 -11.85
CA THR A 111 9.45 -5.04 -11.62
C THR A 111 9.63 -3.96 -12.68
N LEU A 112 10.87 -3.64 -13.06
CA LEU A 112 11.15 -2.69 -14.13
C LEU A 112 10.69 -3.21 -15.51
N ASP A 113 10.89 -4.49 -15.81
CA ASP A 113 10.35 -5.16 -17.01
C ASP A 113 8.82 -5.09 -17.06
N ASN A 114 8.16 -5.08 -15.89
CA ASN A 114 6.72 -4.90 -15.82
C ASN A 114 6.29 -3.45 -16.08
N PHE A 115 7.16 -2.46 -15.82
CA PHE A 115 6.92 -1.06 -16.18
C PHE A 115 7.13 -0.80 -17.68
N VAL A 116 8.02 -1.53 -18.33
CA VAL A 116 8.19 -1.48 -19.80
C VAL A 116 6.96 -2.02 -20.55
N LYS A 117 6.14 -2.85 -19.88
CA LYS A 117 4.91 -3.42 -20.43
C LYS A 117 3.68 -2.53 -20.22
N GLN A 118 3.86 -1.33 -19.70
CA GLN A 118 2.74 -0.41 -19.47
C GLN A 118 2.24 0.16 -20.80
N ASP A 119 0.96 0.48 -20.87
CA ASP A 119 0.35 1.12 -22.05
C ASP A 119 0.57 2.65 -22.10
N PHE A 120 1.11 3.22 -21.02
CA PHE A 120 1.35 4.66 -20.90
C PHE A 120 2.67 5.07 -21.55
N PRO A 121 2.79 6.29 -22.15
CA PRO A 121 4.00 6.73 -22.83
C PRO A 121 5.21 6.75 -21.90
N HIS A 122 6.21 5.93 -22.22
CA HIS A 122 7.35 5.69 -21.36
C HIS A 122 8.23 6.93 -21.18
N GLU A 123 8.23 7.86 -22.14
CA GLU A 123 8.94 9.15 -22.07
C GLU A 123 8.42 10.04 -20.93
N ARG A 124 7.24 9.73 -20.39
CA ARG A 124 6.61 10.45 -19.27
C ARG A 124 6.60 9.66 -17.97
N LEU A 125 7.28 8.52 -17.94
CA LEU A 125 7.56 7.79 -16.71
C LEU A 125 8.92 8.20 -16.15
N ILE A 126 8.91 8.60 -14.88
CA ILE A 126 10.12 8.95 -14.12
C ILE A 126 10.33 7.85 -13.09
N ILE A 127 11.36 7.02 -13.29
CA ILE A 127 11.69 5.94 -12.36
C ILE A 127 12.75 6.44 -11.38
N VAL A 128 12.47 6.32 -10.09
CA VAL A 128 13.39 6.67 -9.01
C VAL A 128 13.71 5.43 -8.19
N LEU A 129 14.93 4.90 -8.36
CA LEU A 129 15.45 3.83 -7.52
C LEU A 129 16.08 4.44 -6.27
N ALA A 130 15.42 4.28 -5.14
CA ALA A 130 15.81 4.85 -3.86
C ALA A 130 16.61 3.82 -3.04
N THR A 131 17.93 3.89 -3.12
CA THR A 131 18.84 2.96 -2.42
C THR A 131 19.31 3.53 -1.08
N GLU A 132 19.55 2.65 -0.11
CA GLU A 132 20.15 3.05 1.18
C GLU A 132 21.68 2.90 1.17
N ASP A 133 22.37 3.82 1.82
CA ASP A 133 23.83 3.80 2.01
C ASP A 133 24.33 2.55 2.75
N LYS A 134 23.47 1.98 3.61
CA LYS A 134 23.77 0.80 4.42
C LYS A 134 23.88 -0.49 3.62
N ASP A 135 23.38 -0.51 2.38
CA ASP A 135 23.52 -1.67 1.52
C ASP A 135 24.86 -1.63 0.77
N PRO A 136 25.78 -2.59 1.01
CA PRO A 136 27.06 -2.63 0.31
C PRO A 136 26.92 -2.81 -1.22
N HIS A 137 25.82 -3.35 -1.72
CA HIS A 137 25.60 -3.58 -3.16
C HIS A 137 24.79 -2.48 -3.85
N ASN A 138 24.43 -1.39 -3.14
CA ASN A 138 23.57 -0.33 -3.68
C ASN A 138 24.11 0.28 -4.98
N HIS A 139 25.43 0.49 -5.06
CA HIS A 139 26.07 1.15 -6.18
C HIS A 139 26.08 0.24 -7.41
N GLU A 140 26.42 -1.04 -7.24
CA GLU A 140 26.47 -2.00 -8.33
C GLU A 140 25.08 -2.25 -8.89
N THR A 141 24.11 -2.54 -8.02
CA THR A 141 22.71 -2.77 -8.39
C THR A 141 22.13 -1.55 -9.11
N GLY A 142 22.32 -0.35 -8.54
CA GLY A 142 21.85 0.89 -9.17
C GLY A 142 22.51 1.18 -10.51
N ALA A 143 23.81 0.92 -10.66
CA ALA A 143 24.53 1.14 -11.91
C ALA A 143 24.10 0.15 -13.01
N ILE A 144 23.92 -1.13 -12.67
CA ILE A 144 23.44 -2.17 -13.59
C ILE A 144 22.04 -1.81 -14.10
N LEU A 145 21.10 -1.54 -13.19
CA LEU A 145 19.71 -1.23 -13.56
C LEU A 145 19.61 0.09 -14.33
N LYS A 146 20.39 1.10 -13.95
CA LYS A 146 20.44 2.35 -14.70
C LYS A 146 20.92 2.10 -16.13
N LYS A 147 21.96 1.29 -16.33
CA LYS A 147 22.47 0.95 -17.67
C LYS A 147 21.44 0.17 -18.50
N GLU A 148 20.70 -0.74 -17.88
CA GLU A 148 19.70 -1.58 -18.55
C GLU A 148 18.42 -0.81 -18.93
N PHE A 149 17.99 0.14 -18.11
CA PHE A 149 16.66 0.77 -18.23
C PHE A 149 16.66 2.27 -18.52
N SER A 150 17.80 2.98 -18.50
CA SER A 150 17.81 4.44 -18.71
C SER A 150 17.29 4.89 -20.08
N GLY A 151 17.34 4.03 -21.10
CA GLY A 151 16.81 4.31 -22.44
C GLY A 151 15.36 3.87 -22.65
N GLN A 152 14.75 3.21 -21.67
CA GLN A 152 13.39 2.67 -21.78
C GLN A 152 12.34 3.60 -21.17
N PHE A 153 12.75 4.52 -20.31
CA PHE A 153 11.89 5.49 -19.63
C PHE A 153 12.40 6.91 -19.88
N GLY A 154 11.53 7.91 -19.76
CA GLY A 154 11.90 9.31 -19.95
C GLY A 154 13.01 9.76 -19.02
N HIS A 155 12.93 9.35 -17.75
CA HIS A 155 13.95 9.65 -16.76
C HIS A 155 14.17 8.47 -15.81
N PHE A 156 15.44 8.20 -15.51
CA PHE A 156 15.85 7.20 -14.53
C PHE A 156 16.84 7.81 -13.53
N LEU A 157 16.41 7.94 -12.28
CA LEU A 157 17.17 8.52 -11.18
C LEU A 157 17.50 7.43 -10.17
N VAL A 158 18.78 7.33 -9.80
CA VAL A 158 19.22 6.51 -8.66
C VAL A 158 19.61 7.46 -7.55
N THR A 159 19.00 7.32 -6.37
CA THR A 159 19.31 8.14 -5.20
C THR A 159 19.90 7.28 -4.11
N ARG A 160 20.87 7.81 -3.37
CA ARG A 160 21.48 7.18 -2.20
C ARG A 160 21.09 7.94 -0.94
N HIS A 161 20.42 7.29 0.00
CA HIS A 161 20.04 7.87 1.29
C HIS A 161 21.07 7.52 2.37
N VAL A 162 21.65 8.56 2.98
CA VAL A 162 22.50 8.45 4.16
C VAL A 162 21.66 8.84 5.37
N LEU A 163 21.59 7.99 6.38
CA LEU A 163 20.77 8.23 7.58
C LEU A 163 21.34 9.40 8.40
N HIS A 164 20.52 10.41 8.67
CA HIS A 164 20.91 11.55 9.50
C HIS A 164 20.55 11.37 10.99
N GLN A 165 21.24 12.08 11.88
CA GLN A 165 20.90 12.06 13.32
C GLN A 165 19.48 12.58 13.56
N GLY A 166 18.68 11.84 14.32
CA GLY A 166 17.28 12.15 14.59
C GLY A 166 16.29 11.62 13.54
N GLU A 167 16.78 11.01 12.45
CA GLU A 167 15.94 10.35 11.45
C GLU A 167 15.67 8.89 11.84
N VAL A 168 14.41 8.45 11.72
CA VAL A 168 14.05 7.04 11.93
C VAL A 168 14.50 6.24 10.71
N ALA A 169 15.28 5.19 10.91
CA ALA A 169 15.71 4.35 9.80
C ALA A 169 14.53 3.58 9.18
N GLY A 170 14.50 3.49 7.86
CA GLY A 170 13.57 2.63 7.12
C GLY A 170 13.07 3.22 5.81
N LYS A 171 12.18 2.44 5.16
CA LYS A 171 11.60 2.70 3.84
C LYS A 171 11.04 4.12 3.68
N SER A 172 10.32 4.62 4.69
CA SER A 172 9.70 5.96 4.66
C SER A 172 10.72 7.09 4.54
N SER A 173 11.79 7.02 5.33
CA SER A 173 12.87 8.02 5.34
C SER A 173 13.65 8.01 4.04
N ASN A 174 13.96 6.82 3.51
CA ASN A 174 14.60 6.65 2.21
C ASN A 174 13.75 7.24 1.07
N MET A 175 12.46 6.89 0.99
CA MET A 175 11.57 7.44 -0.03
C MET A 175 11.39 8.97 0.11
N ALA A 176 11.32 9.50 1.32
CA ALA A 176 11.24 10.94 1.54
C ALA A 176 12.50 11.67 1.07
N TRP A 177 13.68 11.08 1.28
CA TRP A 177 14.94 11.59 0.74
C TRP A 177 14.95 11.55 -0.80
N ALA A 178 14.53 10.43 -1.39
CA ALA A 178 14.43 10.26 -2.83
C ALA A 178 13.48 11.27 -3.46
N ALA A 179 12.32 11.53 -2.86
CA ALA A 179 11.35 12.52 -3.32
C ALA A 179 11.95 13.95 -3.32
N ARG A 180 12.69 14.34 -2.27
CA ARG A 180 13.39 15.64 -2.24
C ARG A 180 14.42 15.77 -3.35
N LYS A 181 15.17 14.70 -3.63
CA LYS A 181 16.15 14.66 -4.72
C LYS A 181 15.50 14.69 -6.09
N LEU A 182 14.38 13.99 -6.27
CA LEU A 182 13.57 14.04 -7.47
C LEU A 182 13.11 15.47 -7.76
N VAL A 183 12.50 16.16 -6.79
CA VAL A 183 12.06 17.56 -6.95
C VAL A 183 13.22 18.48 -7.35
N ALA A 184 14.40 18.34 -6.74
CA ALA A 184 15.57 19.11 -7.12
C ALA A 184 16.03 18.83 -8.56
N THR A 185 15.96 17.57 -9.00
CA THR A 185 16.39 17.13 -10.34
C THR A 185 15.39 17.56 -11.42
N MET A 186 14.08 17.52 -11.12
CA MET A 186 13.02 17.92 -12.04
C MET A 186 13.09 19.40 -12.45
N ARG A 187 13.64 20.26 -11.58
CA ARG A 187 13.93 21.66 -11.95
C ARG A 187 14.86 21.76 -13.15
N GLY A 188 15.84 20.85 -13.27
CA GLY A 188 16.75 20.79 -14.41
C GLY A 188 16.13 20.17 -15.67
N TRP A 189 15.08 19.35 -15.53
CA TRP A 189 14.33 18.77 -16.65
C TRP A 189 13.19 19.67 -17.16
N ASN A 190 12.96 20.82 -16.50
CA ASN A 190 11.87 21.74 -16.82
C ASN A 190 10.47 21.08 -16.75
N ILE A 191 10.29 20.14 -15.82
CA ILE A 191 9.00 19.45 -15.60
C ILE A 191 8.25 20.15 -14.46
N PRO A 192 7.04 20.69 -14.69
CA PRO A 192 6.24 21.34 -13.64
C PRO A 192 5.70 20.31 -12.65
N LEU A 193 5.84 20.60 -11.35
CA LEU A 193 5.44 19.69 -10.27
C LEU A 193 3.92 19.40 -10.27
N ASP A 194 3.11 20.37 -10.67
CA ASP A 194 1.64 20.25 -10.69
C ASP A 194 1.14 19.20 -11.67
N ASN A 195 1.98 18.78 -12.62
CA ASN A 195 1.67 17.78 -13.63
C ASN A 195 2.32 16.42 -13.32
N VAL A 196 2.77 16.18 -12.08
CA VAL A 196 3.46 14.94 -11.73
C VAL A 196 2.75 14.24 -10.58
N THR A 197 2.32 13.01 -10.83
CA THR A 197 1.87 12.11 -9.77
C THR A 197 3.08 11.42 -9.14
N VAL A 198 2.98 11.03 -7.87
CA VAL A 198 4.02 10.27 -7.19
C VAL A 198 3.43 8.95 -6.69
N THR A 199 3.98 7.84 -7.18
CA THR A 199 3.63 6.48 -6.74
C THR A 199 4.74 5.93 -5.85
N SER A 200 4.40 5.59 -4.61
CA SER A 200 5.24 4.75 -3.75
C SER A 200 5.02 3.30 -4.17
N CYS A 201 6.07 2.65 -4.70
CA CYS A 201 5.97 1.32 -5.26
C CYS A 201 7.00 0.39 -4.62
N ASP A 202 6.56 -0.72 -4.04
CA ASP A 202 7.45 -1.72 -3.48
C ASP A 202 8.29 -2.38 -4.58
N ALA A 203 9.50 -2.83 -4.25
CA ALA A 203 10.46 -3.40 -5.20
C ALA A 203 9.93 -4.64 -5.92
N ASP A 204 8.95 -5.34 -5.34
CA ASP A 204 8.32 -6.55 -5.87
C ASP A 204 6.88 -6.33 -6.39
N ALA A 205 6.39 -5.09 -6.39
CA ALA A 205 5.04 -4.77 -6.82
C ALA A 205 4.90 -4.77 -8.35
N LEU A 206 4.04 -5.66 -8.86
CA LEU A 206 3.75 -5.80 -10.29
C LEU A 206 2.45 -5.07 -10.63
N LEU A 207 2.56 -3.82 -11.08
CA LEU A 207 1.42 -3.01 -11.51
C LEU A 207 0.76 -3.57 -12.76
N HIS A 208 -0.57 -3.50 -12.85
CA HIS A 208 -1.31 -3.91 -14.04
C HIS A 208 -0.84 -3.12 -15.28
N PRO A 209 -0.79 -3.70 -16.50
CA PRO A 209 -0.31 -2.99 -17.70
C PRO A 209 -1.00 -1.66 -18.02
N LYS A 210 -2.23 -1.48 -17.52
CA LYS A 210 -3.05 -0.27 -17.71
C LYS A 210 -3.01 0.70 -16.52
N TYR A 211 -2.12 0.48 -15.55
CA TYR A 211 -2.17 1.18 -14.26
C TYR A 211 -2.01 2.70 -14.42
N PHE A 212 -0.96 3.14 -15.12
CA PHE A 212 -0.69 4.58 -15.27
C PHE A 212 -1.74 5.29 -16.13
N SER A 213 -2.28 4.63 -17.15
CA SER A 213 -3.39 5.17 -17.93
C SER A 213 -4.67 5.33 -17.10
N ALA A 214 -5.02 4.33 -16.28
CA ALA A 214 -6.17 4.41 -15.38
C ALA A 214 -5.98 5.48 -14.30
N LEU A 215 -4.78 5.58 -13.72
CA LEU A 215 -4.43 6.62 -12.76
C LEU A 215 -4.51 8.01 -13.39
N SER A 216 -4.01 8.16 -14.63
CA SER A 216 -4.10 9.43 -15.37
C SER A 216 -5.54 9.87 -15.55
N TYR A 217 -6.40 8.97 -16.03
CA TYR A 217 -7.82 9.26 -16.19
C TYR A 217 -8.48 9.66 -14.87
N THR A 218 -8.20 8.92 -13.79
CA THR A 218 -8.80 9.19 -12.47
C THR A 218 -8.32 10.53 -11.92
N PHE A 219 -7.00 10.78 -11.97
CA PHE A 219 -6.38 12.01 -11.48
C PHE A 219 -6.84 13.26 -12.24
N LEU A 220 -6.96 13.19 -13.56
CA LEU A 220 -7.34 14.34 -14.37
C LEU A 220 -8.82 14.69 -14.24
N ASN A 221 -9.68 13.72 -13.91
CA ASN A 221 -11.11 13.93 -13.70
C ASN A 221 -11.48 14.21 -12.23
N ASP A 222 -10.51 14.19 -11.31
CA ASP A 222 -10.73 14.52 -9.91
C ASP A 222 -10.53 16.04 -9.67
N PRO A 223 -11.58 16.79 -9.30
CA PRO A 223 -11.48 18.23 -9.08
C PRO A 223 -10.59 18.58 -7.87
N ASP A 224 -10.53 17.71 -6.86
CA ASP A 224 -9.78 17.90 -5.62
C ASP A 224 -8.51 17.05 -5.57
N ARG A 225 -7.99 16.67 -6.75
CA ARG A 225 -6.85 15.77 -6.93
C ARG A 225 -5.60 16.09 -6.13
N ALA A 226 -5.41 17.35 -5.74
CA ALA A 226 -4.28 17.79 -4.90
C ALA A 226 -4.36 17.29 -3.45
N TYR A 227 -5.55 16.90 -2.98
CA TYR A 227 -5.82 16.48 -1.61
C TYR A 227 -6.16 14.99 -1.48
N HIS A 228 -6.17 14.25 -2.59
CA HIS A 228 -6.54 12.84 -2.61
C HIS A 228 -5.34 11.91 -2.81
N PHE A 229 -5.42 10.75 -2.14
CA PHE A 229 -4.52 9.63 -2.38
C PHE A 229 -5.26 8.57 -3.19
N TYR A 230 -4.61 8.07 -4.24
CA TYR A 230 -5.16 7.03 -5.10
C TYR A 230 -4.59 5.68 -4.68
N GLN A 231 -5.47 4.76 -4.32
CA GLN A 231 -5.09 3.41 -3.93
C GLN A 231 -5.58 2.40 -4.97
N GLY A 232 -4.65 1.68 -5.59
CA GLY A 232 -4.95 0.57 -6.47
C GLY A 232 -5.41 -0.68 -5.71
N ALA A 233 -6.01 -1.63 -6.42
CA ALA A 233 -6.36 -2.93 -5.86
C ALA A 233 -5.10 -3.77 -5.60
N ILE A 234 -4.91 -4.18 -4.35
CA ILE A 234 -3.78 -5.02 -3.93
C ILE A 234 -4.20 -6.48 -3.98
N LEU A 235 -3.55 -7.27 -4.84
CA LEU A 235 -3.77 -8.70 -4.98
C LEU A 235 -2.45 -9.45 -4.74
N PHE A 236 -2.43 -10.33 -3.74
CA PHE A 236 -1.24 -11.08 -3.35
C PHE A 236 -1.02 -12.33 -4.22
N TYR A 237 -1.03 -12.15 -5.54
CA TYR A 237 -1.00 -13.24 -6.52
C TYR A 237 0.37 -13.50 -7.15
N ALA A 238 1.32 -12.57 -7.01
CA ALA A 238 2.62 -12.63 -7.71
C ALA A 238 3.41 -13.93 -7.47
N ASN A 239 3.31 -14.52 -6.27
CA ASN A 239 4.00 -15.77 -5.89
C ASN A 239 3.05 -16.85 -5.34
N ILE A 240 1.74 -16.74 -5.59
CA ILE A 240 0.71 -17.57 -4.93
C ILE A 240 0.91 -19.08 -5.16
N TRP A 241 1.45 -19.46 -6.32
CA TRP A 241 1.74 -20.85 -6.67
C TRP A 241 3.03 -21.39 -6.05
N ARG A 242 3.93 -20.53 -5.57
CA ARG A 242 5.23 -20.89 -4.99
C ARG A 242 5.19 -21.04 -3.46
N ILE A 243 4.21 -20.43 -2.80
CA ILE A 243 4.07 -20.45 -1.34
C ILE A 243 3.31 -21.68 -0.83
N PRO A 244 3.58 -22.14 0.41
CA PRO A 244 2.84 -23.22 1.05
C PRO A 244 1.34 -22.95 1.16
N LEU A 245 0.54 -24.01 1.27
CA LEU A 245 -0.93 -23.94 1.31
C LEU A 245 -1.46 -22.99 2.42
N PRO A 246 -0.97 -23.01 3.67
CA PRO A 246 -1.49 -22.11 4.71
C PRO A 246 -1.31 -20.62 4.35
N THR A 247 -0.12 -20.24 3.87
CA THR A 247 0.17 -18.88 3.43
C THR A 247 -0.68 -18.49 2.22
N ARG A 248 -0.92 -19.43 1.29
CA ARG A 248 -1.78 -19.22 0.12
C ARG A 248 -3.21 -18.87 0.51
N VAL A 249 -3.77 -19.57 1.48
CA VAL A 249 -5.13 -19.29 1.98
C VAL A 249 -5.18 -17.91 2.62
N LEU A 250 -4.23 -17.57 3.49
CA LEU A 250 -4.16 -16.26 4.13
C LEU A 250 -4.01 -15.12 3.11
N ASN A 251 -3.16 -15.28 2.10
CA ASN A 251 -2.98 -14.27 1.04
C ASN A 251 -4.23 -14.11 0.16
N THR A 252 -4.94 -15.21 -0.13
CA THR A 252 -6.22 -15.17 -0.83
C THR A 252 -7.26 -14.40 -0.02
N LEU A 253 -7.41 -14.72 1.26
CA LEU A 253 -8.33 -14.02 2.16
C LEU A 253 -7.95 -12.54 2.31
N GLY A 254 -6.66 -12.23 2.43
CA GLY A 254 -6.14 -10.86 2.46
C GLY A 254 -6.44 -10.09 1.17
N SER A 255 -6.38 -10.74 0.01
CA SER A 255 -6.74 -10.12 -1.28
C SER A 255 -8.24 -9.81 -1.34
N ILE A 256 -9.09 -10.75 -0.91
CA ILE A 256 -10.55 -10.55 -0.82
C ILE A 256 -10.88 -9.40 0.13
N TRP A 257 -10.22 -9.34 1.29
CA TRP A 257 -10.41 -8.28 2.27
C TRP A 257 -10.02 -6.90 1.70
N ASN A 258 -8.82 -6.77 1.12
CA ASN A 258 -8.37 -5.52 0.49
C ASN A 258 -9.33 -5.08 -0.63
N LEU A 259 -9.79 -6.01 -1.45
CA LEU A 259 -10.72 -5.73 -2.53
C LEU A 259 -12.07 -5.22 -1.98
N ALA A 260 -12.60 -5.85 -0.92
CA ALA A 260 -13.83 -5.41 -0.28
C ALA A 260 -13.72 -4.00 0.34
N LEU A 261 -12.55 -3.62 0.84
CA LEU A 261 -12.33 -2.28 1.38
C LEU A 261 -12.44 -1.17 0.33
N LEU A 262 -12.07 -1.42 -0.93
CA LEU A 262 -12.09 -0.40 -1.99
C LEU A 262 -13.49 0.15 -2.29
N SER A 263 -14.55 -0.63 -2.07
CA SER A 263 -15.93 -0.18 -2.31
C SER A 263 -16.61 0.41 -1.06
N GLN A 264 -15.92 0.44 0.08
CA GLN A 264 -16.40 1.07 1.30
C GLN A 264 -16.06 2.57 1.25
N GLN A 265 -16.87 3.34 0.51
CA GLN A 265 -16.67 4.77 0.28
C GLN A 265 -16.75 5.64 1.55
N SER A 266 -17.35 5.14 2.63
CA SER A 266 -17.44 5.84 3.91
C SER A 266 -16.94 4.95 5.04
N ARG A 267 -15.71 5.19 5.48
CA ARG A 267 -15.19 4.59 6.71
C ARG A 267 -14.61 5.64 7.64
N PHE A 268 -15.40 6.68 7.92
CA PHE A 268 -15.32 7.54 9.10
C PHE A 268 -16.71 8.07 9.41
#